data_AF-A0A1Y3KG34-F1
#
_entry.id   AF-A0A1Y3KG34-F1
#
_cell.length_a   1.000
_cell.length_b   1.000
_cell.length_c   1.000
_cell.angle_alpha   90.00
_cell.angle_beta   90.00
_cell.angle_gamma   90.00
#
_symmetry.space_group_name_H-M   'P 1'
#
loop_
_entity.id
_entity.type
_entity.pdbx_description
1 polymer ?
#
loop_
_entity_poly.entity_id
_entity_poly.type
_entity_poly.pdbx_seq_one_letter_code
_entity_poly.pdbx_strand_id
1 'polypeptide(L)'
;MVVLFAENRAMFETHDQAELPSFFQLDEGARSWGYIAQTSNQEWFYVTHETSDTETRWLQQFMIPLPQFVLEFASRDAPEAFIREIQLVSPPWLNERGSWLMEPIRAIHKVGERFCYELADGHIYPVELAGLARQTLWSKDG
;
A
#
# COMPACT_ATOMS: atom_id res chain seq x y z
N MET A 1 -2.54 21.76 2.23
CA MET A 1 -3.24 20.54 1.77
C MET A 1 -2.23 19.57 1.18
N VAL A 2 -2.15 18.34 1.67
CA VAL A 2 -1.35 17.26 1.05
C VAL A 2 -2.30 16.34 0.31
N VAL A 3 -1.96 16.00 -0.95
CA VAL A 3 -2.77 15.12 -1.80
C VAL A 3 -1.87 14.05 -2.41
N LEU A 4 -2.23 12.79 -2.20
CA LEU A 4 -1.63 11.65 -2.88
C LEU A 4 -2.52 11.27 -4.06
N PHE A 5 -1.95 11.26 -5.27
CA PHE A 5 -2.69 10.99 -6.50
C PHE A 5 -2.57 9.53 -6.96
N ALA A 6 -3.65 9.03 -7.54
CA ALA A 6 -3.72 7.84 -8.37
C ALA A 6 -4.25 8.25 -9.75
N GLU A 7 -3.43 8.11 -10.81
CA GLU A 7 -3.86 8.30 -12.22
C GLU A 7 -4.73 9.55 -12.47
N ASN A 8 -4.26 10.73 -12.01
CA ASN A 8 -4.93 12.03 -12.11
C ASN A 8 -6.16 12.26 -11.21
N ARG A 9 -6.43 11.39 -10.23
CA ARG A 9 -7.42 11.61 -9.16
C ARG A 9 -6.77 11.56 -7.79
N ALA A 10 -7.26 12.38 -6.86
CA ALA A 10 -6.83 12.28 -5.47
C ALA A 10 -7.27 10.91 -4.91
N MET A 11 -6.34 10.17 -4.31
CA MET A 11 -6.62 8.94 -3.56
C MET A 11 -6.76 9.26 -2.07
N PHE A 12 -5.81 10.02 -1.54
CA PHE A 12 -5.83 10.53 -0.17
C PHE A 12 -5.61 12.04 -0.16
N GLU A 13 -6.36 12.75 0.67
CA GLU A 13 -6.16 14.18 0.91
C GLU A 13 -6.21 14.50 2.40
N THR A 14 -5.57 15.60 2.80
CA THR A 14 -5.74 16.17 4.13
C THR A 14 -5.69 17.69 4.05
N HIS A 15 -6.41 18.35 4.96
CA HIS A 15 -6.58 19.80 4.98
C HIS A 15 -5.70 20.44 6.03
N ASP A 16 -5.22 21.65 5.78
CA ASP A 16 -4.37 22.42 6.71
C ASP A 16 -4.97 22.56 8.11
N GLN A 17 -6.30 22.57 8.23
CA GLN A 17 -7.02 22.59 9.52
C GLN A 17 -6.87 21.31 10.35
N ALA A 18 -6.52 20.19 9.71
CA ALA A 18 -6.25 18.92 10.36
C ALA A 18 -4.82 18.82 10.89
N GLU A 19 -3.95 19.80 10.60
CA GLU A 19 -2.59 19.78 11.10
C GLU A 19 -2.58 19.86 12.63
N LEU A 20 -1.82 18.96 13.24
CA LEU A 20 -1.64 18.93 14.69
C LEU A 20 -0.33 19.63 15.07
N PRO A 21 -0.28 20.29 16.24
CA PRO A 21 0.98 20.71 16.82
C PRO A 21 1.94 19.54 16.90
N SER A 22 3.23 19.79 16.68
CA SER A 22 4.26 18.76 16.83
C SER A 22 4.40 18.40 18.31
N PHE A 23 3.58 17.46 18.78
CA PHE A 23 3.61 16.98 20.17
C PHE A 23 4.77 16.00 20.41
N PHE A 24 5.37 15.50 19.33
CA PHE A 24 6.51 14.58 19.34
C PHE A 24 7.67 15.16 18.52
N GLN A 25 8.88 14.71 18.83
CA GLN A 25 10.05 14.98 18.03
C GLN A 25 9.92 14.15 16.75
N LEU A 26 9.21 14.71 15.76
CA LEU A 26 9.14 14.15 14.42
C LEU A 26 10.48 14.35 13.72
N ASP A 27 10.74 13.52 12.71
CA ASP A 27 11.86 13.72 11.81
C ASP A 27 11.78 15.10 11.13
N GLU A 28 12.93 15.63 10.73
CA GLU A 28 13.01 16.95 10.11
C GLU A 28 12.12 17.02 8.84
N GLY A 29 11.18 17.96 8.83
CA GLY A 29 10.22 18.15 7.74
C GLY A 29 8.93 17.32 7.82
N ALA A 30 8.81 16.40 8.79
CA ALA A 30 7.57 15.67 9.00
C ALA A 30 6.50 16.56 9.67
N ARG A 31 5.25 16.34 9.27
CA ARG A 31 4.06 17.05 9.78
C ARG A 31 3.03 16.03 10.26
N SER A 32 2.34 16.33 11.35
CA SER A 32 1.26 15.49 11.88
C SER A 32 -0.10 16.00 11.43
N TRP A 33 -0.96 15.08 11.03
CA TRP A 33 -2.33 15.35 10.62
C TRP A 33 -3.29 14.51 11.47
N GLY A 34 -4.38 15.11 11.94
CA GLY A 34 -5.41 14.43 12.74
C GLY A 34 -6.31 13.52 11.92
N TYR A 35 -6.39 13.72 10.61
CA TYR A 35 -7.11 12.82 9.69
C TYR A 35 -6.61 12.95 8.26
N ILE A 36 -6.92 11.93 7.46
CA ILE A 36 -6.87 11.94 6.00
C ILE A 36 -8.24 11.52 5.48
N ALA A 37 -8.65 12.07 4.34
CA ALA A 37 -9.84 11.65 3.62
C ALA A 37 -9.43 10.77 2.45
N GLN A 38 -10.08 9.62 2.30
CA GLN A 38 -9.96 8.79 1.11
C GLN A 38 -11.03 9.23 0.10
N THR A 39 -10.60 9.78 -1.03
CA THR A 39 -11.49 10.43 -2.01
C THR A 39 -11.84 9.55 -3.21
N SER A 40 -11.10 8.46 -3.40
CA SER A 40 -11.32 7.51 -4.49
C SER A 40 -11.76 6.15 -3.95
N ASN A 41 -12.69 5.52 -4.66
CA ASN A 41 -13.18 4.17 -4.38
C ASN A 41 -12.35 3.12 -5.13
N GLN A 42 -11.02 3.25 -5.12
CA GLN A 42 -10.06 2.34 -5.73
C GLN A 42 -9.27 1.61 -4.65
N GLU A 43 -8.68 0.46 -4.97
CA GLU A 43 -7.79 -0.22 -4.06
C GLU A 43 -6.53 0.61 -3.74
N TRP A 44 -5.93 0.34 -2.60
CA TRP A 44 -4.64 0.90 -2.20
C TRP A 44 -3.88 -0.11 -1.34
N PHE A 45 -2.65 0.21 -0.96
CA PHE A 45 -1.76 -0.71 -0.26
C PHE A 45 -1.36 -0.18 1.11
N TYR A 46 -1.54 -1.01 2.12
CA TYR A 46 -0.99 -0.79 3.45
C TYR A 46 0.30 -1.58 3.55
N VAL A 47 1.43 -0.87 3.52
CA VAL A 47 2.77 -1.47 3.48
C VAL A 47 3.45 -1.29 4.82
N THR A 48 3.86 -2.39 5.44
CA THR A 48 4.72 -2.38 6.63
C THR A 48 6.17 -2.58 6.21
N HIS A 49 6.99 -1.56 6.47
CA HIS A 49 8.42 -1.57 6.23
C HIS A 49 9.15 -1.74 7.55
N GLU A 50 10.11 -2.67 7.60
CA GLU A 50 10.97 -2.89 8.76
C GLU A 50 12.33 -2.27 8.47
N THR A 51 12.76 -1.34 9.34
CA THR A 51 14.15 -0.90 9.38
C THR A 51 14.80 -1.39 10.66
N SER A 52 16.08 -1.71 10.59
CA SER A 52 16.86 -2.16 11.73
C SER A 52 18.21 -1.49 11.75
N ASP A 53 18.67 -1.16 12.96
CA ASP A 53 20.09 -0.93 13.22
C ASP A 53 20.64 -2.06 14.10
N THR A 54 21.89 -1.92 14.55
CA THR A 54 22.59 -2.89 15.40
C THR A 54 21.83 -3.32 16.67
N GLU A 55 20.93 -2.50 17.21
CA GLU A 55 20.25 -2.74 18.48
C GLU A 55 18.73 -2.61 18.41
N THR A 56 18.18 -1.89 17.43
CA THR A 56 16.73 -1.59 17.40
C THR A 56 16.09 -1.90 16.05
N ARG A 57 14.86 -2.42 16.10
CA ARG A 57 13.99 -2.59 14.93
C ARG A 57 12.82 -1.62 15.00
N TRP A 58 12.50 -1.02 13.87
CA TRP A 58 11.43 -0.06 13.71
C TRP A 58 10.48 -0.55 12.62
N LEU A 59 9.18 -0.43 12.88
CA LEU A 59 8.15 -0.71 11.89
C LEU A 59 7.47 0.59 11.51
N GLN A 60 7.46 0.90 10.22
CA GLN A 60 6.75 2.04 9.68
C GLN A 60 5.69 1.57 8.68
N GLN A 61 4.50 2.16 8.77
CA GLN A 61 3.39 1.84 7.87
C GLN A 61 3.19 2.96 6.86
N PHE A 62 3.03 2.56 5.59
CA PHE A 62 2.83 3.44 4.47
C PHE A 62 1.49 3.14 3.80
N MET A 63 0.78 4.21 3.43
CA MET A 63 -0.46 4.14 2.66
C MET A 63 -0.14 4.53 1.23
N ILE A 64 -0.03 3.54 0.34
CA ILE A 64 0.48 3.72 -1.02
C ILE A 64 -0.69 3.58 -2.00
N PRO A 65 -0.96 4.59 -2.85
CA PRO A 65 -2.17 4.63 -3.67
C PRO A 65 -2.10 3.77 -4.93
N LEU A 66 -0.90 3.42 -5.42
CA LEU A 66 -0.73 2.73 -6.69
C LEU A 66 0.29 1.59 -6.60
N PRO A 67 0.07 0.48 -7.33
CA PRO A 67 0.96 -0.68 -7.29
C PRO A 67 2.38 -0.35 -7.78
N GLN A 68 2.53 0.55 -8.76
CA GLN A 68 3.84 0.97 -9.25
C GLN A 68 4.73 1.56 -8.15
N PHE A 69 4.16 2.35 -7.23
CA PHE A 69 4.91 2.89 -6.10
C PHE A 69 5.27 1.83 -5.07
N VAL A 70 4.45 0.80 -4.91
CA VAL A 70 4.78 -0.36 -4.08
C VAL A 70 5.95 -1.13 -4.68
N LEU A 71 5.93 -1.37 -5.99
CA LEU A 71 7.00 -2.07 -6.70
C LEU A 71 8.32 -1.28 -6.69
N GLU A 72 8.26 0.03 -6.92
CA GLU A 72 9.40 0.93 -6.76
C GLU A 72 9.93 0.92 -5.32
N PHE A 73 9.06 0.88 -4.33
CA PHE A 73 9.47 0.79 -2.93
C PHE A 73 10.16 -0.55 -2.63
N ALA A 74 9.57 -1.67 -3.05
CA ALA A 74 10.13 -3.01 -2.90
C ALA A 74 11.48 -3.17 -3.61
N SER A 75 11.68 -2.51 -4.76
CA SER A 75 12.96 -2.55 -5.48
C SER A 75 14.14 -1.94 -4.73
N ARG A 76 13.88 -1.27 -3.60
CA ARG A 76 14.89 -0.64 -2.74
C ARG A 76 15.16 -1.44 -1.47
N ASP A 77 14.57 -2.63 -1.33
CA ASP A 77 14.79 -3.49 -0.17
C ASP A 77 16.29 -3.78 0.01
N ALA A 78 16.72 -3.72 1.26
CA ALA A 78 18.08 -3.99 1.74
C ALA A 78 18.01 -4.84 3.01
N PRO A 79 19.10 -5.55 3.40
CA PRO A 79 19.09 -6.43 4.58
C PRO A 79 18.61 -5.75 5.87
N GLU A 80 18.94 -4.47 6.04
CA GLU A 80 18.59 -3.65 7.20
C GLU A 80 17.30 -2.83 7.03
N ALA A 81 16.70 -2.81 5.83
CA ALA A 81 15.54 -1.98 5.50
C ALA A 81 14.74 -2.63 4.36
N PHE A 82 13.64 -3.30 4.68
CA PHE A 82 12.87 -4.05 3.68
C PHE A 82 11.37 -4.03 3.97
N ILE A 83 10.57 -4.31 2.94
CA ILE A 83 9.14 -4.52 3.09
C ILE A 83 8.87 -5.84 3.80
N ARG A 84 8.33 -5.75 5.02
CA ARG A 84 7.92 -6.92 5.81
C ARG A 84 6.58 -7.48 5.36
N GLU A 85 5.65 -6.59 5.00
CA GLU A 85 4.30 -6.99 4.63
C GLU A 85 3.62 -5.96 3.73
N ILE A 86 2.86 -6.46 2.76
CA ILE A 86 1.97 -5.67 1.91
C ILE A 86 0.57 -6.22 2.10
N GLN A 87 -0.38 -5.34 2.43
CA GLN A 87 -1.80 -5.68 2.47
C GLN A 87 -2.54 -4.87 1.40
N LEU A 88 -3.44 -5.54 0.67
CA LEU A 88 -4.37 -4.91 -0.23
C LEU A 88 -5.53 -4.36 0.58
N VAL A 89 -5.82 -3.08 0.42
CA VAL A 89 -7.05 -2.48 0.94
C VAL A 89 -8.04 -2.37 -0.20
N SER A 90 -9.00 -3.28 -0.22
CA SER A 90 -9.88 -3.53 -1.35
C SER A 90 -11.29 -2.96 -1.09
N PRO A 91 -11.89 -2.25 -2.05
CA PRO A 91 -13.29 -1.83 -1.96
C PRO A 91 -14.25 -3.01 -2.19
N PRO A 92 -15.53 -2.89 -1.76
CA PRO A 92 -16.54 -3.94 -1.92
C PRO A 92 -16.73 -4.47 -3.35
N TRP A 93 -16.57 -3.60 -4.36
CA TRP A 93 -16.73 -3.98 -5.76
C TRP A 93 -15.56 -4.83 -6.29
N LEU A 94 -14.39 -4.76 -5.65
CA LEU A 94 -13.21 -5.53 -6.01
C LEU A 94 -13.18 -6.88 -5.28
N ASN A 95 -13.53 -6.87 -3.99
CA ASN A 95 -13.43 -8.06 -3.14
C ASN A 95 -14.69 -8.93 -3.12
N GLU A 96 -15.85 -8.40 -3.56
CA GLU A 96 -17.16 -9.07 -3.56
C GLU A 96 -17.66 -9.49 -2.15
N ARG A 97 -17.18 -8.82 -1.08
CA ARG A 97 -17.52 -9.11 0.32
C ARG A 97 -18.42 -8.06 0.97
N GLY A 98 -18.81 -7.01 0.24
CA GLY A 98 -19.79 -6.01 0.69
C GLY A 98 -19.24 -4.93 1.64
N SER A 99 -17.98 -5.01 2.06
CA SER A 99 -17.28 -4.00 2.85
C SER A 99 -15.86 -3.79 2.35
N TRP A 100 -15.21 -2.72 2.82
CA TRP A 100 -13.76 -2.60 2.67
C TRP A 100 -13.07 -3.71 3.45
N LEU A 101 -12.01 -4.28 2.87
CA LEU A 101 -11.17 -5.28 3.52
C LEU A 101 -9.71 -4.87 3.41
N MET A 102 -8.90 -5.33 4.36
CA MET A 102 -7.46 -5.16 4.37
C MET A 102 -6.84 -6.54 4.51
N GLU A 103 -6.31 -7.07 3.41
CA GLU A 103 -5.95 -8.48 3.27
C GLU A 103 -4.49 -8.63 2.84
N PRO A 104 -3.70 -9.53 3.46
CA PRO A 104 -2.30 -9.70 3.12
C PRO A 104 -2.11 -10.21 1.68
N ILE A 105 -1.23 -9.55 0.94
CA ILE A 105 -0.83 -9.93 -0.41
C ILE A 105 0.30 -10.95 -0.33
N ARG A 106 0.16 -12.02 -1.10
CA ARG A 106 1.21 -13.00 -1.39
C ARG A 106 2.06 -12.60 -2.58
N ALA A 107 1.43 -12.12 -3.65
CA ALA A 107 2.13 -11.70 -4.86
C ALA A 107 1.36 -10.61 -5.64
N ILE A 108 2.13 -9.76 -6.33
CA ILE A 108 1.62 -8.78 -7.29
C ILE A 108 2.05 -9.24 -8.68
N HIS A 109 1.08 -9.32 -9.59
CA HIS A 109 1.24 -9.79 -10.95
C HIS A 109 0.79 -8.74 -11.96
N LYS A 110 1.24 -8.91 -13.21
CA LYS A 110 0.74 -8.18 -14.38
C LYS A 110 0.07 -9.15 -15.36
N VAL A 111 -1.11 -8.77 -15.85
CA VAL A 111 -1.88 -9.49 -16.88
C VAL A 111 -2.24 -8.47 -17.98
N GLY A 112 -1.57 -8.54 -19.12
CA GLY A 112 -1.65 -7.47 -20.13
C GLY A 112 -1.14 -6.16 -19.53
N GLU A 113 -1.98 -5.12 -19.52
CA GLU A 113 -1.68 -3.83 -18.86
C GLU A 113 -2.33 -3.67 -17.47
N ARG A 114 -2.98 -4.71 -16.95
CA ARG A 114 -3.68 -4.67 -15.65
C ARG A 114 -2.85 -5.34 -14.56
N PHE A 115 -3.02 -4.85 -13.33
CA PHE A 115 -2.48 -5.51 -12.14
C PHE A 115 -3.44 -6.59 -11.61
N CYS A 116 -2.85 -7.61 -11.02
CA CYS A 116 -3.53 -8.75 -10.41
C CYS A 116 -2.85 -9.05 -9.07
N TYR A 117 -3.63 -9.13 -8.00
CA TYR A 117 -3.17 -9.31 -6.64
C TYR A 117 -3.58 -10.69 -6.17
N GLU A 118 -2.60 -11.48 -5.77
CA GLU A 118 -2.82 -12.78 -5.15
C GLU A 118 -2.68 -12.63 -3.64
N LEU A 119 -3.73 -12.95 -2.91
CA LEU A 119 -3.79 -12.86 -1.45
C LEU A 119 -3.15 -14.08 -0.78
N ALA A 120 -2.86 -13.96 0.52
CA ALA A 120 -2.25 -15.02 1.30
C ALA A 120 -3.12 -16.28 1.41
N ASP A 121 -4.44 -16.15 1.33
CA ASP A 121 -5.39 -17.26 1.32
C ASP A 121 -5.62 -17.86 -0.08
N GLY A 122 -4.94 -17.33 -1.10
CA GLY A 122 -5.01 -17.79 -2.48
C GLY A 122 -6.10 -17.13 -3.33
N HIS A 123 -6.94 -16.24 -2.78
CA HIS A 123 -7.84 -15.45 -3.61
C HIS A 123 -7.06 -14.53 -4.54
N ILE A 124 -7.64 -14.25 -5.71
CA ILE A 124 -7.06 -13.36 -6.72
C ILE A 124 -8.03 -12.23 -6.99
N TYR A 125 -7.52 -11.00 -6.92
CA TYR A 125 -8.25 -9.80 -7.28
C TYR A 125 -7.56 -9.03 -8.43
N PRO A 126 -8.32 -8.48 -9.38
CA PRO A 126 -9.75 -8.72 -9.60
C PRO A 126 -10.00 -10.15 -10.13
N VAL A 127 -11.15 -10.74 -9.77
CA VAL A 127 -11.43 -12.18 -9.99
C VAL A 127 -11.45 -12.58 -11.47
N GLU A 128 -11.80 -11.67 -12.38
CA GLU A 128 -11.80 -11.93 -13.82
C GLU A 128 -10.40 -12.15 -14.42
N LEU A 129 -9.35 -11.79 -13.69
CA LEU A 129 -7.96 -12.09 -14.08
C LEU A 129 -7.48 -13.44 -13.53
N ALA A 130 -8.28 -14.10 -12.69
CA ALA A 130 -7.96 -15.43 -12.19
C ALA A 130 -7.89 -16.43 -13.34
N GLY A 131 -6.76 -17.12 -13.47
CA GLY A 131 -6.53 -18.12 -14.51
C GLY A 131 -5.95 -17.59 -15.83
N LEU A 132 -5.75 -16.27 -15.96
CA LEU A 132 -5.03 -15.71 -17.10
C LEU A 132 -3.51 -15.86 -16.92
N ALA A 133 -2.79 -15.92 -18.05
CA ALA A 133 -1.33 -15.90 -18.04
C ALA A 133 -0.83 -14.58 -17.43
N ARG A 134 0.06 -14.69 -16.45
CA ARG A 134 0.49 -13.57 -15.61
C ARG A 134 2.00 -13.54 -15.43
N GLN A 135 2.55 -12.34 -15.35
CA GLN A 135 3.95 -12.10 -14.99
C GLN A 135 4.01 -11.68 -13.52
N THR A 136 4.74 -12.42 -12.70
CA THR A 136 5.01 -12.01 -11.32
C THR A 136 5.93 -10.79 -11.31
N LEU A 137 5.50 -9.72 -10.63
CA LEU A 137 6.29 -8.50 -10.44
C LEU A 137 6.87 -8.41 -9.02
N TRP A 138 6.17 -8.98 -8.04
CA TRP A 138 6.63 -9.09 -6.66
C TRP A 138 5.99 -10.31 -5.98
N SER A 139 6.71 -10.95 -5.06
CA SER A 139 6.18 -12.02 -4.21
C SER A 139 6.87 -12.01 -2.85
N LYS A 140 6.10 -12.30 -1.79
CA LYS A 140 6.61 -12.32 -0.41
C LYS A 140 7.69 -13.39 -0.16
N ASP A 141 7.63 -14.49 -0.91
CA ASP A 141 8.54 -15.64 -0.76
C ASP A 141 9.65 -15.68 -1.85
N GLY A 142 9.81 -14.60 -2.60
CA GLY A 142 10.70 -14.50 -3.77
C GLY A 142 12.00 -13.75 -3.52
#